data_AF-A0A924QAW4-F1
#
_entry.id   AF-A0A924QAW4-F1
#
_cell.length_a   1.000
_cell.length_b   1.000
_cell.length_c   1.000
_cell.angle_alpha   90.00
_cell.angle_beta   90.00
_cell.angle_gamma   90.00
#
_symmetry.space_group_name_H-M   'P 1'
#
loop_
_entity.id
_entity.type
_entity.pdbx_description
1 polymer ?
#
loop_
_entity_poly.entity_id
_entity_poly.type
_entity_poly.pdbx_seq_one_letter_code
_entity_poly.pdbx_strand_id
1 'polypeptide(L)' 'MLKQLSIRNFVLIDRLDIEFESGMIALTGETGAGKSIVLDALGLALGARADSTAVRVGEKQA' A
#
# COMPACT_ATOMS: atom_id res chain seq x y z
N MET A 1 -17.59 1.86 -1.25
CA MET A 1 -16.60 2.94 -1.43
C MET A 1 -15.43 2.65 -0.51
N LEU A 2 -14.18 2.86 -0.96
CA LEU A 2 -13.00 2.66 -0.11
C LEU A 2 -13.09 3.62 1.09
N LYS A 3 -12.95 3.09 2.31
CA LYS A 3 -13.05 3.86 3.57
C LYS A 3 -11.70 4.02 4.24
N GLN A 4 -10.93 2.95 4.26
CA GLN A 4 -9.63 2.92 4.90
C GLN A 4 -8.73 1.92 4.15
N LEU A 5 -7.43 2.22 4.10
CA LEU A 5 -6.38 1.28 3.69
C LEU A 5 -5.35 1.20 4.83
N SER A 6 -5.16 -0.01 5.35
CA SER A 6 -4.17 -0.29 6.39
C SER A 6 -3.09 -1.16 5.80
N ILE A 7 -1.85 -0.67 5.78
CA ILE A 7 -0.68 -1.35 5.23
C ILE A 7 0.27 -1.68 6.38
N ARG A 8 0.76 -2.92 6.42
CA ARG A 8 1.70 -3.43 7.42
C ARG A 8 2.78 -4.23 6.73
N ASN A 9 4.04 -4.04 7.10
CA ASN A 9 5.15 -4.87 6.67
C ASN A 9 5.23 -5.07 5.14
N PHE A 10 5.00 -4.02 4.37
CA PHE A 10 4.86 -4.05 2.92
C PHE A 10 5.92 -3.21 2.22
N VAL A 11 6.83 -3.84 1.48
CA VAL A 11 7.97 -3.21 0.78
C VAL A 11 8.81 -2.34 1.73
N LEU A 12 8.64 -1.01 1.70
CA LEU A 12 9.33 -0.06 2.57
C LEU A 12 8.48 0.37 3.78
N ILE A 13 7.19 0.06 3.77
CA ILE A 13 6.20 0.48 4.77
C ILE A 13 6.18 -0.52 5.92
N ASP A 14 6.62 -0.09 7.10
CA ASP A 14 6.37 -0.80 8.36
C ASP A 14 4.88 -0.67 8.72
N ARG A 15 4.39 0.57 8.84
CA ARG A 15 3.00 0.86 9.16
C ARG A 15 2.50 2.10 8.43
N LEU A 16 1.36 1.98 7.76
CA LEU A 16 0.60 3.10 7.20
C LEU A 16 -0.90 2.87 7.37
N ASP A 17 -1.62 3.90 7.78
CA ASP A 17 -3.08 3.91 7.88
C ASP A 17 -3.58 5.15 7.12
N ILE A 18 -4.42 4.93 6.10
CA ILE A 18 -5.02 6.00 5.28
C ILE A 18 -6.54 5.90 5.40
N GLU A 19 -7.19 6.99 5.78
CA GLU A 19 -8.65 7.14 5.70
C GLU A 19 -9.03 7.87 4.40
N PHE A 20 -10.07 7.39 3.73
CA PHE A 20 -10.53 7.92 2.45
C PHE A 20 -11.87 8.63 2.64
N GLU A 21 -11.92 9.86 2.14
CA GLU A 21 -13.13 10.66 2.06
C GLU A 21 -13.80 10.54 0.68
N SER A 22 -15.01 11.06 0.55
CA SER A 22 -15.69 11.16 -0.74
C SER A 22 -15.06 12.23 -1.63
N GLY A 23 -15.07 11.99 -2.94
CA GLY A 23 -14.57 12.93 -3.93
C GLY A 23 -13.27 12.47 -4.58
N MET A 24 -12.53 13.41 -5.15
CA MET A 24 -11.25 13.12 -5.79
C MET A 24 -10.13 13.16 -4.76
N ILE A 25 -9.37 12.07 -4.69
CA ILE A 25 -8.17 11.98 -3.85
C ILE A 25 -6.94 11.94 -4.74
N ALA A 26 -5.97 12.80 -4.45
CA ALA A 26 -4.71 12.87 -5.18
C ALA A 26 -3.55 12.43 -4.28
N LEU A 27 -2.79 11.43 -4.71
CA LEU A 27 -1.52 11.06 -4.07
C LEU A 27 -0.36 11.86 -4.68
N THR A 28 0.30 12.68 -3.87
CA THR A 28 1.44 13.53 -4.25
C THR A 28 2.75 13.05 -3.58
N GLY A 29 3.89 13.54 -4.04
CA GLY A 29 5.22 13.06 -3.61
C GLY A 29 6.30 13.29 -4.67
N GLU A 30 7.55 13.43 -4.23
CA GLU A 30 8.71 13.74 -5.09
C GLU A 30 9.17 12.55 -5.94
N THR A 31 9.19 11.35 -5.36
CA THR A 31 9.60 10.12 -6.06
C THR A 31 8.45 9.11 -6.08
N GLY A 32 8.35 8.36 -7.18
CA GLY A 32 7.25 7.43 -7.42
C GLY A 32 7.17 6.25 -6.45
N ALA A 33 8.23 5.97 -5.71
CA ALA A 33 8.31 4.80 -4.84
C ALA A 33 7.18 4.75 -3.81
N GLY A 34 6.94 5.83 -3.06
CA GLY A 34 5.89 5.85 -2.02
C GLY A 34 4.47 5.71 -2.59
N LYS A 35 4.20 6.33 -3.76
CA LYS A 35 2.88 6.24 -4.40
C LYS A 35 2.62 4.86 -4.99
N SER A 36 3.59 4.30 -5.72
CA SER A 36 3.47 2.99 -6.33
C SER A 36 3.25 1.92 -5.27
N ILE A 37 3.97 1.96 -4.15
CA ILE A 37 3.79 1.01 -3.05
C ILE A 37 2.35 1.04 -2.50
N VAL A 38 1.74 2.23 -2.34
CA VAL A 38 0.35 2.34 -1.89
C VAL A 38 -0.63 1.76 -2.91
N LEU A 39 -0.39 2.02 -4.20
CA LEU A 39 -1.21 1.46 -5.29
C LEU A 39 -1.07 -0.07 -5.39
N ASP A 40 0.14 -0.60 -5.21
CA ASP A 40 0.42 -2.03 -5.23
C ASP A 40 -0.28 -2.73 -4.05
N ALA A 41 -0.20 -2.14 -2.84
CA ALA A 41 -0.91 -2.65 -1.66
C ALA A 41 -2.43 -2.63 -1.86
N LEU A 42 -2.98 -1.56 -2.45
CA LEU A 42 -4.39 -1.49 -2.79
C LEU A 42 -4.78 -2.54 -3.84
N GLY A 43 -3.96 -2.72 -4.87
CA GLY A 43 -4.15 -3.75 -5.89
C GLY A 43 -4.18 -5.15 -5.28
N LEU A 44 -3.25 -5.46 -4.39
CA LEU A 44 -3.20 -6.73 -3.67
C LEU A 44 -4.47 -6.95 -2.83
N ALA A 45 -4.93 -5.93 -2.10
CA ALA A 45 -6.17 -5.99 -1.33
C ALA A 45 -7.42 -6.22 -2.20
N LEU A 46 -7.36 -5.84 -3.48
CA LEU A 46 -8.42 -6.07 -4.47
C LEU A 46 -8.27 -7.39 -5.24
N GLY A 47 -7.27 -8.23 -4.90
CA GLY A 47 -7.06 -9.55 -5.49
C GLY A 47 -6.02 -9.60 -6.61
N ALA A 48 -5.16 -8.59 -6.74
CA ALA A 48 -3.98 -8.70 -7.58
C ALA A 48 -3.08 -9.85 -7.10
N ARG A 49 -2.24 -10.36 -7.99
CA ARG A 49 -1.33 -11.46 -7.69
C ARG A 49 -0.38 -11.07 -6.56
N ALA A 50 -0.35 -11.88 -5.50
CA ALA A 50 0.64 -11.75 -4.44
C ALA A 50 2.04 -12.13 -4.95
N ASP A 51 3.02 -11.29 -4.62
CA ASP A 51 4.45 -11.57 -4.81
C ASP A 51 5.12 -11.49 -3.44
N SER A 52 5.99 -12.45 -3.12
CA SER A 52 6.74 -12.46 -1.87
C SER A 52 7.72 -11.28 -1.76
N THR A 53 8.08 -10.64 -2.88
CA THR A 53 8.84 -9.37 -2.88
C THR A 53 8.08 -8.21 -2.24
N ALA A 54 6.76 -8.33 -2.08
CA ALA A 54 5.93 -7.34 -1.43
C ALA A 54 6.11 -7.31 0.09
N VAL A 55 6.67 -8.36 0.69
CA VAL A 55 6.99 -8.39 2.12
C VAL A 55 8.18 -7.48 2.39
N ARG A 56 8.06 -6.67 3.43
CA ARG A 56 9.17 -5.85 3.89
C ARG A 56 10.36 -6.71 4.31
N VAL A 57 11.55 -6.31 3.84
CA VAL A 57 12.80 -7.02 4.14
C VAL A 57 13.00 -7.13 5.66
N GLY A 58 13.27 -8.35 6.14
CA GLY A 58 13.47 -8.65 7.56
C GLY A 58 12.23 -9.22 8.26
N GLU A 59 11.07 -9.21 7.61
CA GLU A 59 9.84 -9.81 8.14
C GLU A 59 9.69 -11.28 7.77
N LYS A 60 8.98 -12.03 8.62
CA LYS A 60 8.93 -13.50 8.55
C LYS A 60 7.84 -14.07 7.63
N GLN A 61 6.87 -13.27 7.16
CA GLN A 61 5.71 -13.78 6.42
C GLN A 61 5.46 -13.04 5.11
N ALA A 62 5.17 -13.83 4.06
CA ALA A 62 4.64 -13.44 2.74
C ALA A 62 3.19 -13.84 2.57
#